data_AF-A0AAW8GX47-F1
#
_entry.id   AF-A0AAW8GX47-F1
#
_cell.length_a   1.000
_cell.length_b   1.000
_cell.length_c   1.000
_cell.angle_alpha   90.00
_cell.angle_beta   90.00
_cell.angle_gamma   90.00
#
_symmetry.space_group_name_H-M   'P 1'
#
loop_
_entity.id
_entity.type
_entity.pdbx_description
1 polymer ?
#
loop_
_entity_poly.entity_id
_entity_poly.type
_entity_poly.pdbx_seq_one_letter_code
_entity_poly.pdbx_strand_id
1 'polypeptide(L)'
;MEKVAILVDVQNVYYTCKEKYRQHFDYNQFWYVATQGREVIKANAYAIASQDPKQRQFHHILRGIGFEVQLKPFIQRRDGSAKGDWDVGITLDAIELAEQADVIVLVSGDGDFELLVERIKQRFNKKVEVYGVPRLTAQSLIDVASQFVPIEQDLLL
;
A
#
# COMPACT_ATOMS: atom_id res chain seq x y z
N MET A 1 -14.98 -16.47 -6.53
CA MET A 1 -13.63 -15.91 -6.72
C MET A 1 -13.32 -15.13 -5.46
N GLU A 2 -12.11 -15.22 -4.88
CA GLU A 2 -11.76 -14.50 -3.65
C GLU A 2 -11.74 -12.99 -3.93
N LYS A 3 -12.50 -12.20 -3.15
CA LYS A 3 -12.57 -10.74 -3.33
C LYS A 3 -11.41 -10.07 -2.64
N VAL A 4 -10.66 -9.25 -3.37
CA VAL A 4 -9.48 -8.56 -2.87
C VAL A 4 -9.64 -7.04 -2.94
N ALA A 5 -9.25 -6.37 -1.87
CA ALA A 5 -9.04 -4.92 -1.85
C ALA A 5 -7.55 -4.62 -1.64
N ILE A 6 -6.97 -3.78 -2.49
CA ILE A 6 -5.55 -3.46 -2.49
C ILE A 6 -5.36 -2.00 -2.04
N LEU A 7 -4.49 -1.77 -1.06
CA LEU A 7 -4.15 -0.47 -0.54
C LEU A 7 -2.63 -0.30 -0.56
N VAL A 8 -2.14 0.63 -1.38
CA VAL A 8 -0.70 0.86 -1.57
C VAL A 8 -0.27 2.19 -0.98
N ASP A 9 0.57 2.15 0.04
CA ASP A 9 1.30 3.32 0.51
C ASP A 9 2.48 3.61 -0.42
N VAL A 10 2.25 4.48 -1.39
CA VAL A 10 3.22 4.78 -2.44
C VAL A 10 4.49 5.41 -1.87
N GLN A 11 4.37 6.21 -0.80
CA GLN A 11 5.53 6.86 -0.19
C GLN A 11 6.39 5.84 0.55
N ASN A 12 5.78 5.01 1.39
CA ASN A 12 6.51 3.97 2.14
C ASN A 12 7.23 3.02 1.18
N VAL A 13 6.54 2.52 0.14
CA VAL A 13 7.14 1.65 -0.88
C VAL A 13 8.30 2.34 -1.60
N TYR A 14 8.14 3.60 -2.01
CA TYR A 14 9.19 4.34 -2.70
C TYR A 14 10.45 4.48 -1.85
N TYR A 15 10.32 4.95 -0.60
CA TYR A 15 11.46 5.20 0.26
C TYR A 15 12.17 3.90 0.67
N THR A 16 11.41 2.87 1.05
CA THR A 16 11.98 1.59 1.48
C THR A 16 12.70 0.86 0.34
N CYS A 17 12.11 0.81 -0.86
CA CYS A 17 12.78 0.22 -2.03
C CYS A 17 14.03 1.01 -2.41
N LYS A 18 13.96 2.35 -2.39
CA LYS A 18 15.10 3.20 -2.74
C LYS A 18 16.24 3.09 -1.73
N GLU A 19 15.93 2.95 -0.44
CA GLU A 19 16.92 2.79 0.61
C GLU A 19 17.61 1.42 0.51
N LYS A 20 16.82 0.35 0.45
CA LYS A 20 17.34 -1.02 0.54
C LYS A 20 17.98 -1.52 -0.76
N TYR A 21 17.36 -1.23 -1.90
CA TYR A 21 17.73 -1.82 -3.20
C TYR A 21 18.21 -0.79 -4.22
N ARG A 22 18.01 0.51 -3.97
CA ARG A 22 18.27 1.61 -4.93
C ARG A 22 17.44 1.53 -6.22
N GLN A 23 16.52 0.58 -6.31
CA GLN A 23 15.59 0.32 -7.43
C GLN A 23 14.19 0.88 -7.14
N HIS A 24 13.33 0.83 -8.16
CA HIS A 24 11.92 1.20 -8.06
C HIS A 24 11.06 -0.07 -7.96
N PHE A 25 9.90 0.03 -7.31
CA PHE A 25 8.94 -1.05 -7.22
C PHE A 25 8.24 -1.27 -8.58
N ASP A 26 8.12 -2.53 -8.99
CA ASP A 26 7.38 -2.90 -10.20
C ASP A 26 5.90 -3.11 -9.89
N TYR A 27 5.12 -2.06 -10.12
CA TYR A 27 3.67 -2.07 -9.93
C TYR A 27 2.93 -2.99 -10.91
N ASN A 28 3.48 -3.26 -12.11
CA ASN A 28 2.84 -4.18 -13.06
C ASN A 28 2.98 -5.61 -12.58
N GLN A 29 4.20 -5.98 -12.18
CA GLN A 29 4.47 -7.33 -11.68
C GLN A 29 3.73 -7.58 -10.35
N PHE A 30 3.71 -6.59 -9.46
CA PHE A 30 2.88 -6.65 -8.25
C PHE A 30 1.40 -6.85 -8.59
N TRP A 31 0.83 -6.03 -9.49
CA TRP A 31 -0.57 -6.16 -9.88
C TRP A 31 -0.88 -7.56 -10.44
N TYR A 32 -0.02 -8.06 -11.33
CA TYR A 32 -0.18 -9.40 -11.91
C TYR A 32 -0.26 -10.48 -10.82
N VAL A 33 0.69 -10.49 -9.89
CA VAL A 33 0.75 -11.51 -8.82
C VAL A 33 -0.39 -11.33 -7.82
N ALA A 34 -0.64 -10.11 -7.34
CA ALA A 34 -1.60 -9.84 -6.27
C ALA A 34 -3.07 -10.04 -6.69
N THR A 35 -3.36 -9.98 -8.00
CA THR A 35 -4.72 -10.09 -8.55
C THR A 35 -5.01 -11.44 -9.22
N GLN A 36 -4.00 -12.32 -9.35
CA GLN A 36 -4.14 -13.59 -10.06
C GLN A 36 -5.23 -14.48 -9.42
N GLY A 37 -6.28 -14.79 -10.18
CA GLY A 37 -7.38 -15.64 -9.72
C GLY A 37 -8.32 -14.99 -8.70
N ARG A 38 -8.26 -13.66 -8.55
CA ARG A 38 -9.02 -12.88 -7.56
C ARG A 38 -9.94 -11.86 -8.24
N GLU A 39 -11.00 -11.47 -7.53
CA GLU A 39 -11.90 -10.38 -7.92
C GLU A 39 -11.43 -9.10 -7.24
N VAL A 40 -10.86 -8.17 -8.01
CA VAL A 40 -10.44 -6.88 -7.47
C VAL A 40 -11.66 -5.99 -7.28
N ILE A 41 -12.13 -5.85 -6.04
CA ILE A 41 -13.27 -4.98 -5.72
C ILE A 41 -12.84 -3.52 -5.54
N LYS A 42 -11.57 -3.30 -5.15
CA LYS A 42 -10.97 -1.98 -5.01
C LYS A 42 -9.44 -2.08 -5.07
N ALA A 43 -8.79 -1.11 -5.71
CA ALA A 43 -7.34 -0.97 -5.66
C ALA A 43 -6.95 0.50 -5.59
N ASN A 44 -6.53 0.96 -4.41
CA ASN A 44 -6.15 2.34 -4.16
C ASN A 44 -4.64 2.48 -4.04
N ALA A 45 -4.07 3.46 -4.75
CA ALA A 45 -2.68 3.87 -4.59
C ALA A 45 -2.64 5.27 -3.95
N TYR A 46 -2.13 5.34 -2.73
CA TYR A 46 -2.11 6.54 -1.91
C TYR A 46 -0.81 7.32 -2.12
N ALA A 47 -0.89 8.45 -2.82
CA ALA A 47 0.26 9.24 -3.24
C ALA A 47 0.11 10.73 -2.89
N ILE A 48 1.20 11.48 -3.03
CA ILE A 48 1.21 12.93 -2.83
C ILE A 48 1.00 13.63 -4.17
N ALA A 49 0.12 14.63 -4.17
CA ALA A 49 -0.07 15.49 -5.33
C ALA A 49 1.22 16.25 -5.66
N SER A 50 1.58 16.27 -6.95
CA SER A 50 2.79 16.94 -7.42
C SER A 50 2.55 17.71 -8.71
N GLN A 51 3.22 18.87 -8.83
CA GLN A 51 3.29 19.64 -10.06
C GLN A 51 4.45 19.21 -10.98
N ASP A 52 5.30 18.29 -10.53
CA ASP A 52 6.37 17.74 -11.36
C ASP A 52 5.79 16.83 -12.48
N PRO A 53 6.17 17.04 -13.75
CA PRO A 53 5.68 16.24 -14.86
C PRO A 53 5.98 14.74 -14.73
N LYS A 54 7.14 14.36 -14.17
CA LYS A 54 7.50 12.94 -14.04
C LYS A 54 6.63 12.25 -13.00
N GLN A 55 6.37 12.91 -11.87
CA GLN A 55 5.44 12.42 -10.85
C GLN A 55 4.01 12.29 -11.39
N ARG A 56 3.53 13.25 -12.18
CA ARG A 56 2.22 13.13 -12.85
C ARG A 56 2.17 11.97 -13.84
N GLN A 57 3.23 11.75 -14.60
CA GLN A 57 3.34 10.60 -15.50
C GLN A 57 3.31 9.28 -14.72
N PHE A 58 4.00 9.21 -13.58
CA PHE A 58 3.95 8.05 -12.70
C PHE A 58 2.52 7.78 -12.19
N HIS A 59 1.79 8.80 -11.74
CA HIS A 59 0.37 8.63 -11.38
C HIS A 59 -0.49 8.17 -12.56
N HIS A 60 -0.17 8.57 -13.79
CA HIS A 60 -0.86 8.08 -14.98
C HIS A 60 -0.58 6.60 -15.23
N ILE A 61 0.67 6.15 -15.06
CA ILE A 61 1.05 4.74 -15.14
C ILE A 61 0.27 3.91 -14.12
N LEU A 62 0.19 4.33 -12.86
CA LEU A 62 -0.58 3.62 -11.83
C LEU A 62 -2.05 3.46 -12.21
N ARG A 63 -2.67 4.51 -12.78
CA ARG A 63 -4.05 4.42 -13.30
C ARG A 63 -4.17 3.45 -14.47
N GLY A 64 -3.18 3.43 -15.36
CA GLY A 64 -3.12 2.49 -16.49
C GLY A 64 -3.01 1.02 -16.05
N ILE A 65 -2.38 0.75 -14.90
CA ILE A 65 -2.28 -0.59 -14.32
C ILE A 65 -3.63 -1.06 -13.75
N GLY A 66 -4.42 -0.13 -13.18
CA GLY A 66 -5.73 -0.43 -12.60
C GLY A 66 -5.98 0.21 -11.23
N PHE A 67 -5.05 1.02 -10.72
CA PHE A 67 -5.21 1.69 -9.44
C PHE A 67 -6.06 2.96 -9.56
N GLU A 68 -6.92 3.19 -8.57
CA GLU A 68 -7.43 4.51 -8.25
C GLU A 68 -6.38 5.28 -7.44
N VAL A 69 -5.81 6.32 -8.04
CA VAL A 69 -4.76 7.12 -7.38
C VAL A 69 -5.38 8.17 -6.47
N GLN A 70 -5.27 7.96 -5.16
CA GLN A 70 -5.69 8.88 -4.12
C GLN A 70 -4.59 9.92 -3.88
N LEU A 71 -4.89 11.20 -4.10
CA LEU A 71 -3.90 12.28 -4.04
C LEU A 71 -4.13 13.19 -2.84
N LYS A 72 -3.14 13.29 -1.96
CA LYS A 72 -3.13 14.24 -0.86
C LYS A 72 -2.39 15.51 -1.27
N PRO A 73 -2.95 16.71 -1.05
CA PRO A 73 -2.22 17.95 -1.29
C PRO A 73 -0.95 17.99 -0.42
N PHE A 74 0.18 18.36 -1.02
CA PHE A 74 1.38 18.65 -0.24
C PHE A 74 1.17 19.96 0.54
N ILE A 75 1.06 19.88 1.86
CA ILE A 75 0.92 21.06 2.73
C ILE A 75 2.21 21.20 3.54
N GLN A 76 3.03 22.18 3.16
CA GLN A 76 4.15 22.59 3.98
C GLN A 76 3.61 23.48 5.11
N ARG A 77 3.72 23.01 6.36
CA ARG A 77 3.32 23.81 7.51
C ARG A 77 4.27 25.00 7.69
N ARG A 78 3.79 26.02 8.39
CA ARG A 78 4.57 27.21 8.77
C ARG A 78 5.79 26.88 9.64
N ASP A 79 5.78 25.72 10.31
CA ASP A 79 6.87 25.22 11.14
C ASP A 79 7.92 24.40 10.35
N GLY A 80 7.76 24.26 9.03
CA GLY A 80 8.67 23.49 8.18
C GLY A 80 8.46 21.97 8.23
N SER A 81 7.57 21.45 9.09
CA SER A 81 7.24 20.03 9.10
C SER A 81 6.37 19.68 7.89
N ALA A 82 6.79 18.65 7.15
CA ALA A 82 5.93 18.02 6.16
C ALA A 82 4.87 17.24 6.94
N LYS A 83 3.59 17.58 6.76
CA LYS A 83 2.50 16.69 7.19
C LYS A 83 1.97 15.99 5.96
N GLY A 84 1.73 14.68 6.03
CA GLY A 84 0.89 14.04 5.02
C GLY A 84 1.12 12.57 4.75
N ASP A 85 1.52 11.76 5.73
CA ASP A 85 1.31 10.31 5.60
C ASP A 85 -0.14 9.99 5.27
N TRP A 86 -0.36 8.82 4.71
CA TRP A 86 -1.70 8.37 4.33
C TRP A 86 -2.34 7.47 5.39
N ASP A 87 -1.71 7.29 6.54
CA ASP A 87 -2.03 6.27 7.54
C ASP A 87 -3.50 6.31 7.96
N VAL A 88 -4.00 7.50 8.29
CA VAL A 88 -5.40 7.69 8.66
C VAL A 88 -6.35 7.38 7.48
N GLY A 89 -6.01 7.82 6.27
CA GLY A 89 -6.86 7.57 5.10
C GLY A 89 -6.89 6.10 4.70
N ILE A 90 -5.73 5.46 4.67
CA ILE A 90 -5.57 4.01 4.45
C ILE A 90 -6.34 3.24 5.50
N THR A 91 -6.24 3.63 6.78
CA THR A 91 -6.94 2.97 7.88
C THR A 91 -8.46 3.01 7.72
N LEU A 92 -9.01 4.18 7.37
CA LEU A 92 -10.45 4.33 7.16
C LEU A 92 -10.93 3.47 5.99
N ASP A 93 -10.27 3.60 4.83
CA ASP A 93 -10.64 2.85 3.63
C ASP A 93 -10.50 1.34 3.84
N ALA A 94 -9.44 0.87 4.52
CA ALA A 94 -9.23 -0.54 4.79
C ALA A 94 -10.34 -1.13 5.68
N ILE A 95 -10.80 -0.40 6.68
CA ILE A 95 -11.91 -0.84 7.56
C ILE A 95 -13.22 -0.90 6.79
N GLU A 96 -13.52 0.09 5.94
CA GLU A 96 -14.72 0.07 5.09
C GLU A 96 -14.68 -1.08 4.07
N LEU A 97 -13.52 -1.31 3.46
CA LEU A 97 -13.33 -2.39 2.48
C LEU A 97 -13.37 -3.77 3.12
N ALA A 98 -13.00 -3.91 4.40
CA ALA A 98 -13.06 -5.18 5.12
C ALA A 98 -14.49 -5.74 5.27
N GLU A 99 -15.53 -4.92 5.11
CA GLU A 99 -16.92 -5.38 5.08
C GLU A 99 -17.24 -6.19 3.82
N GLN A 100 -16.53 -5.93 2.71
CA GLN A 100 -16.86 -6.44 1.38
C GLN A 100 -15.78 -7.38 0.82
N ALA A 101 -14.52 -7.15 1.15
CA ALA A 101 -13.40 -7.98 0.74
C ALA A 101 -13.32 -9.28 1.54
N ASP A 102 -12.74 -10.32 0.94
CA ASP A 102 -12.28 -11.51 1.66
C ASP A 102 -10.83 -11.33 2.14
N VAL A 103 -10.04 -10.59 1.35
CA VAL A 103 -8.63 -10.30 1.60
C VAL A 103 -8.35 -8.80 1.44
N ILE A 104 -7.67 -8.23 2.42
CA ILE A 104 -7.06 -6.92 2.34
C ILE A 104 -5.57 -7.09 2.01
N VAL A 105 -5.11 -6.52 0.91
CA VAL A 105 -3.69 -6.43 0.57
C VAL A 105 -3.21 -5.04 0.97
N LEU A 106 -2.34 -4.97 1.97
CA LEU A 106 -1.69 -3.74 2.42
C LEU A 106 -0.24 -3.74 1.94
N VAL A 107 0.13 -2.76 1.11
CA VAL A 107 1.51 -2.58 0.66
C VAL A 107 2.14 -1.44 1.43
N SER A 108 2.72 -1.76 2.59
CA SER A 108 3.46 -0.85 3.45
C SER A 108 4.31 -1.65 4.46
N GLY A 109 5.44 -1.09 4.85
CA GLY A 109 6.26 -1.59 5.95
C GLY A 109 5.98 -0.93 7.31
N ASP A 110 5.05 0.02 7.37
CA ASP A 110 4.83 0.86 8.56
C ASP A 110 4.15 0.11 9.72
N GLY A 111 4.81 0.09 10.89
CA GLY A 111 4.31 -0.55 12.09
C GLY A 111 3.03 0.07 12.65
N ASP A 112 2.72 1.32 12.32
CA ASP A 112 1.49 1.96 12.79
C ASP A 112 0.22 1.28 12.23
N PHE A 113 0.34 0.49 11.16
CA PHE A 113 -0.74 -0.35 10.65
C PHE A 113 -0.98 -1.66 11.42
N GLU A 114 -0.16 -2.01 12.41
CA GLU A 114 -0.35 -3.22 13.22
C GLU A 114 -1.77 -3.28 13.80
N LEU A 115 -2.20 -2.20 14.47
CA LEU A 115 -3.53 -2.10 15.06
C LEU A 115 -4.64 -2.21 14.01
N LEU A 116 -4.41 -1.71 12.79
CA LEU A 116 -5.35 -1.84 11.68
C LEU A 116 -5.51 -3.31 11.29
N VAL A 117 -4.40 -4.03 11.10
CA VAL A 117 -4.42 -5.45 10.72
C VAL A 117 -5.13 -6.29 11.78
N GLU A 118 -4.79 -6.09 13.06
CA GLU A 118 -5.47 -6.77 14.15
C GLU A 118 -6.97 -6.47 14.17
N ARG A 119 -7.34 -5.21 13.99
CA ARG A 119 -8.74 -4.78 14.01
C ARG A 119 -9.54 -5.42 12.88
N ILE A 120 -8.96 -5.53 11.69
CA ILE A 120 -9.60 -6.19 10.53
C ILE A 120 -9.89 -7.66 10.85
N LYS A 121 -8.88 -8.37 11.36
CA LYS A 121 -8.99 -9.78 11.74
C LYS A 121 -10.03 -9.98 12.85
N GLN A 122 -9.99 -9.17 13.91
CA GLN A 122 -10.88 -9.29 15.07
C GLN A 122 -12.34 -8.99 14.75
N ARG A 123 -12.62 -7.93 13.96
CA ARG A 123 -14.00 -7.48 13.73
C ARG A 123 -14.66 -8.14 12.53
N PHE A 124 -13.91 -8.42 11.48
CA PHE A 124 -14.46 -8.88 10.21
C PHE A 124 -14.03 -10.30 9.85
N ASN A 125 -13.12 -10.90 10.62
CA ASN A 125 -12.56 -12.23 10.36
C ASN A 125 -12.01 -12.37 8.92
N LYS A 126 -11.37 -11.31 8.42
CA LYS A 126 -10.78 -11.24 7.08
C LYS A 126 -9.29 -11.47 7.11
N LYS A 127 -8.74 -11.95 6.00
CA LYS A 127 -7.29 -12.09 5.85
C LYS A 127 -6.67 -10.74 5.51
N VAL A 128 -5.45 -10.53 6.00
CA VAL A 128 -4.64 -9.38 5.61
C VAL A 128 -3.29 -9.86 5.11
N GLU A 129 -2.99 -9.56 3.85
CA GLU A 129 -1.69 -9.81 3.22
C GLU A 129 -0.88 -8.52 3.28
N VAL A 130 0.30 -8.57 3.87
CA VAL A 130 1.19 -7.41 3.97
C VAL A 130 2.34 -7.60 2.99
N TYR A 131 2.53 -6.62 2.10
CA TYR A 131 3.69 -6.52 1.23
C TYR A 131 4.62 -5.43 1.75
N GLY A 132 5.88 -5.77 1.99
CA GLY A 132 6.86 -4.81 2.52
C GLY A 132 8.30 -5.24 2.27
N VAL A 133 9.22 -4.28 2.30
CA VAL A 133 10.66 -4.54 2.21
C VAL A 133 11.13 -5.16 3.54
N PRO A 134 11.55 -6.44 3.61
CA PRO A 134 11.64 -7.16 4.89
C PRO A 134 12.49 -6.50 5.97
N ARG A 135 13.61 -5.86 5.59
CA ARG A 135 14.50 -5.18 6.55
C ARG A 135 14.00 -3.81 7.03
N LEU A 136 12.97 -3.28 6.38
CA LEU A 136 12.38 -1.97 6.64
C LEU A 136 10.89 -2.08 6.94
N THR A 137 10.41 -3.30 7.23
CA THR A 137 9.06 -3.56 7.70
C THR A 137 9.10 -3.84 9.19
N ALA A 138 8.17 -3.26 9.95
CA ALA A 138 8.04 -3.54 11.37
C ALA A 138 7.74 -5.02 11.62
N GLN A 139 8.50 -5.65 12.52
CA GLN A 139 8.29 -7.06 12.85
C GLN A 139 6.89 -7.31 13.41
N SER A 140 6.37 -6.37 14.22
CA SER A 140 5.03 -6.49 14.78
C SER A 140 3.94 -6.52 13.71
N LEU A 141 4.09 -5.72 12.64
CA LEU A 141 3.19 -5.77 11.47
C LEU A 141 3.26 -7.15 10.76
N ILE A 142 4.46 -7.70 10.58
CA ILE A 142 4.66 -9.03 9.99
C ILE A 142 3.97 -10.10 10.83
N ASP A 143 4.13 -10.03 12.15
CA ASP A 143 3.61 -11.02 13.09
C ASP A 143 2.06 -11.04 13.12
N VAL A 144 1.41 -9.88 12.95
CA VAL A 144 -0.06 -9.79 12.93
C VAL A 144 -0.67 -10.08 11.56
N ALA A 145 0.10 -10.00 10.47
CA ALA A 145 -0.38 -10.29 9.11
C ALA A 145 -0.88 -11.75 8.99
N SER A 146 -1.87 -11.99 8.12
CA SER A 146 -2.24 -13.36 7.75
C SER A 146 -1.18 -14.00 6.86
N GLN A 147 -0.53 -13.18 6.04
CA GLN A 147 0.60 -13.55 5.20
C GLN A 147 1.47 -12.32 4.99
N PHE A 148 2.78 -12.49 5.10
CA PHE A 148 3.74 -11.48 4.68
C PHE A 148 4.36 -11.89 3.35
N VAL A 149 4.39 -10.97 2.38
CA VAL A 149 4.98 -11.16 1.07
C VAL A 149 6.15 -10.18 0.91
N PRO A 150 7.39 -10.66 0.83
CA PRO A 150 8.55 -9.79 0.82
C PRO A 150 8.67 -9.04 -0.52
N ILE A 151 8.91 -7.73 -0.47
CA ILE A 151 9.31 -6.94 -1.63
C ILE A 151 10.80 -7.14 -1.85
N GLU A 152 11.14 -7.96 -2.83
CA GLU A 152 12.51 -8.32 -3.23
C GLU A 152 12.66 -8.26 -4.76
N GLN A 153 13.71 -8.87 -5.31
CA GLN A 153 14.12 -8.69 -6.71
C GLN A 153 13.00 -8.92 -7.73
N ASP A 154 12.10 -9.88 -7.47
CA ASP A 154 10.99 -10.21 -8.37
C ASP A 154 9.89 -9.12 -8.42
N LEU A 155 9.94 -8.12 -7.54
CA LEU A 155 9.02 -6.99 -7.48
C LEU A 155 9.74 -5.64 -7.71
N LEU A 156 10.94 -5.65 -8.30
CA LEU A 156 11.76 -4.47 -8.56
C LEU A 156 12.07 -4.31 -10.06
N LEU A 157 12.16 -3.04 -10.50
CA LEU A 157 12.55 -2.62 -11.85
C LEU A 157 14.07 -2.54 -12.05
#